data_AF-A0A6P6WIZ5-F1
#
_entry.id   AF-A0A6P6WIZ5-F1
#
_cell.length_a   1.000
_cell.length_b   1.000
_cell.length_c   1.000
_cell.angle_alpha   90.00
_cell.angle_beta   90.00
_cell.angle_gamma   90.00
#
_symmetry.space_group_name_H-M   'P 1'
#
loop_
_entity.id
_entity.type
_entity.pdbx_description
1 polymer ?
#
loop_
_entity_poly.entity_id
_entity_poly.type
_entity_poly.pdbx_seq_one_letter_code
_entity_poly.pdbx_strand_id
1 'polypeptide(L)'
;MKRLSCGTRGSSKMKKKLRHLSIVDEFGGQYEEGFDDVKDEIINYLTYKAVRTVLNQLYEMNPPKYTWFHNFVADNVPNTGKGFLQKLAKERQDLAERVMITRLHLYGKWIKACNHGEIYNEISDQNLELMRERLMETIIWPSDETNTEKRD
;
A
#
# COMPACT_ATOMS: atom_id res chain seq x y z
N MET A 1 14.98 18.74 -80.34
CA MET A 1 13.51 18.83 -80.33
C MET A 1 13.06 18.98 -78.88
N LYS A 2 12.48 20.13 -78.48
CA LYS A 2 11.87 20.35 -77.15
C LYS A 2 10.46 19.74 -77.13
N ARG A 3 10.03 19.12 -76.02
CA ARG A 3 8.70 19.33 -75.40
C ARG A 3 8.75 19.09 -73.88
N LEU A 4 8.10 20.00 -73.17
CA LEU A 4 7.83 20.02 -71.73
C LEU A 4 6.60 19.17 -71.38
N SER A 5 6.48 18.76 -70.11
CA SER A 5 5.21 18.57 -69.37
C SER A 5 5.54 18.23 -67.90
N CYS A 6 5.51 19.20 -66.97
CA CYS A 6 4.42 19.57 -66.06
C CYS A 6 4.15 18.56 -64.93
N GLY A 7 4.14 19.07 -63.69
CA GLY A 7 4.29 18.29 -62.46
C GLY A 7 3.00 17.81 -61.79
N THR A 8 3.16 17.16 -60.64
CA THR A 8 2.16 17.11 -59.57
C THR A 8 2.86 17.03 -58.20
N ARG A 9 2.45 17.92 -57.30
CA ARG A 9 2.84 17.95 -55.89
C ARG A 9 2.13 16.81 -55.16
N GLY A 10 2.84 16.10 -54.29
CA GLY A 10 2.28 15.00 -53.51
C GLY A 10 2.95 14.85 -52.15
N SER A 11 2.55 15.72 -51.21
CA SER A 11 2.53 15.56 -49.75
C SER A 11 3.59 14.66 -49.09
N SER A 12 4.63 15.29 -48.53
CA SER A 12 5.51 14.66 -47.55
C SER A 12 4.70 14.34 -46.28
N LYS A 13 4.26 13.09 -46.13
CA LYS A 13 3.73 12.58 -44.85
C LYS A 13 4.89 12.49 -43.87
N MET A 14 5.15 13.56 -43.12
CA MET A 14 5.94 13.50 -41.89
C MET A 14 5.22 12.54 -40.94
N LYS A 15 5.71 11.31 -40.88
CA LYS A 15 5.40 10.39 -39.79
C LYS A 15 5.99 11.03 -38.54
N LYS A 16 5.17 11.81 -37.81
CA LYS A 16 5.49 12.20 -36.43
C LYS A 16 5.62 10.89 -35.67
N LYS A 17 6.88 10.47 -35.48
CA LYS A 17 7.26 9.32 -34.67
C LYS A 17 6.83 9.69 -33.26
N LEU A 18 5.61 9.29 -32.90
CA LEU A 18 5.10 9.39 -31.54
C LEU A 18 6.15 8.66 -30.71
N ARG A 19 6.90 9.41 -29.90
CA ARG A 19 7.83 8.82 -28.95
C ARG A 19 6.92 8.07 -27.99
N HIS A 20 6.76 6.79 -28.23
CA HIS A 20 6.20 5.87 -27.25
C HIS A 20 7.06 6.07 -26.01
N LEU A 21 6.51 6.71 -24.97
CA LEU A 21 7.10 6.64 -23.65
C LEU A 21 7.09 5.16 -23.30
N SER A 22 8.19 4.47 -23.56
CA SER A 22 8.47 3.22 -22.89
C SER A 22 8.60 3.59 -21.43
N ILE A 23 7.58 3.25 -20.65
CA ILE A 23 7.71 3.13 -19.20
C ILE A 23 8.76 2.03 -19.05
N VAL A 24 9.98 2.42 -18.72
CA VAL A 24 11.08 1.49 -18.49
C VAL A 24 10.87 0.98 -17.08
N ASP A 25 10.57 -0.31 -16.96
CA ASP A 25 10.28 -1.03 -15.70
C ASP A 25 11.50 -1.11 -14.75
N GLU A 26 12.63 -0.54 -15.16
CA GLU A 26 13.92 -0.73 -14.51
C GLU A 26 14.52 0.61 -14.03
N PHE A 27 13.69 1.41 -13.35
CA PHE A 27 14.19 2.45 -12.44
C PHE A 27 14.19 1.91 -11.00
N GLY A 28 14.81 0.75 -10.81
CA GLY A 28 15.04 0.16 -9.50
C GLY A 28 16.54 0.13 -9.25
N GLY A 29 17.01 0.86 -8.23
CA GLY A 29 18.39 0.71 -7.76
C GLY A 29 18.71 -0.73 -7.35
N GLN A 30 19.96 -0.98 -7.01
CA GLN A 30 20.41 -2.29 -6.54
C GLN A 30 19.85 -2.56 -5.14
N TYR A 31 18.60 -3.04 -5.07
CA TYR A 31 17.90 -3.41 -3.83
C TYR A 31 18.36 -4.78 -3.32
N GLU A 32 19.66 -4.95 -3.12
CA GLU A 32 20.21 -6.09 -2.38
C GLU A 32 19.96 -5.88 -0.86
N GLU A 33 18.75 -5.45 -0.48
CA GLU A 33 18.27 -5.46 0.91
C GLU A 33 17.29 -6.63 1.07
N GLY A 34 17.56 -7.50 2.04
CA GLY A 34 16.66 -8.60 2.37
C GLY A 34 15.38 -8.11 3.03
N PHE A 35 14.26 -8.80 2.81
CA PHE A 35 12.95 -8.49 3.40
C PHE A 35 12.77 -8.96 4.85
N ASP A 36 13.86 -9.06 5.61
CA ASP A 36 13.83 -9.56 7.00
C ASP A 36 13.09 -8.59 7.93
N ASP A 37 13.22 -7.28 7.69
CA ASP A 37 12.49 -6.22 8.37
C ASP A 37 10.97 -6.31 8.12
N VAL A 38 10.56 -6.53 6.87
CA VAL A 38 9.15 -6.73 6.49
C VAL A 38 8.58 -7.96 7.19
N LYS A 39 9.35 -9.04 7.24
CA LYS A 39 8.96 -10.26 7.95
C LYS A 39 8.79 -10.01 9.45
N ASP A 40 9.70 -9.27 10.07
CA ASP A 40 9.60 -8.92 11.48
C ASP A 40 8.36 -8.05 11.76
N GLU A 41 8.05 -7.12 10.86
CA GLU A 41 6.88 -6.26 10.98
C GLU A 41 5.56 -7.06 10.88
N ILE A 42 5.49 -8.03 9.96
CA ILE A 42 4.34 -8.96 9.87
C ILE A 42 4.17 -9.73 11.18
N ILE A 43 5.25 -10.24 11.77
CA ILE A 43 5.22 -10.97 13.05
C ILE A 43 4.77 -10.07 14.20
N ASN A 44 5.27 -8.83 14.25
CA ASN A 44 4.89 -7.84 15.26
C ASN A 44 3.41 -7.48 15.13
N TYR A 45 2.95 -7.17 13.93
CA TYR A 45 1.56 -6.80 13.66
C TYR A 45 0.60 -7.95 14.00
N LEU A 46 0.95 -9.20 13.69
CA LEU A 46 0.13 -10.34 14.10
C LEU A 46 0.13 -10.60 15.59
N THR A 47 1.23 -10.31 16.28
CA THR A 47 1.25 -10.36 17.75
C THR A 47 0.30 -9.31 18.32
N TYR A 48 0.32 -8.08 17.80
CA TYR A 48 -0.64 -7.02 18.16
C TYR A 48 -2.10 -7.44 17.90
N LYS A 49 -2.38 -7.96 16.70
CA LYS A 49 -3.72 -8.43 16.32
C LYS A 49 -4.22 -9.57 17.23
N ALA A 50 -3.33 -10.47 17.64
CA ALA A 50 -3.65 -11.53 18.60
C ALA A 50 -3.96 -10.98 19.99
N VAL A 51 -3.19 -10.01 20.49
CA VAL A 51 -3.47 -9.33 21.77
C VAL A 51 -4.85 -8.69 21.76
N ARG A 52 -5.20 -7.93 20.70
CA ARG A 52 -6.53 -7.35 20.52
C ARG A 52 -7.63 -8.41 20.51
N THR A 53 -7.40 -9.52 19.82
CA THR A 53 -8.35 -10.65 19.78
C THR A 53 -8.59 -11.25 21.18
N VAL A 54 -7.52 -11.49 21.94
CA VAL A 54 -7.60 -12.02 23.30
C VAL A 54 -8.28 -11.02 24.25
N LEU A 55 -7.99 -9.72 24.12
CA LEU A 55 -8.68 -8.68 24.89
C LEU A 55 -10.19 -8.70 24.63
N ASN A 56 -10.62 -8.75 23.37
CA ASN A 56 -12.05 -8.82 23.03
C ASN A 56 -12.72 -10.08 23.62
N GLN A 57 -12.06 -11.23 23.54
CA GLN A 57 -12.58 -12.47 24.15
C GLN A 57 -12.70 -12.37 25.67
N LEU A 58 -11.72 -11.76 26.34
CA LEU A 58 -11.73 -11.58 27.79
C LEU A 58 -12.77 -10.55 28.22
N TYR A 59 -13.03 -9.53 27.41
CA TYR A 59 -14.07 -8.54 27.70
C TYR A 59 -15.43 -9.21 27.87
N GLU A 60 -15.75 -10.18 27.02
CA GLU A 60 -17.01 -10.93 27.08
C GLU A 60 -17.01 -12.04 28.16
N MET A 61 -15.90 -12.76 28.31
CA MET A 61 -15.87 -14.00 29.10
C MET A 61 -15.25 -13.86 30.49
N ASN A 62 -14.43 -12.84 30.73
CA ASN A 62 -13.71 -12.66 31.98
C ASN A 62 -13.26 -11.19 32.22
N PRO A 63 -14.18 -10.31 32.64
CA PRO A 63 -13.89 -8.88 32.84
C PRO A 63 -12.71 -8.57 33.79
N PRO A 64 -12.47 -9.32 34.89
CA PRO A 64 -11.29 -9.12 35.73
C PRO A 64 -9.96 -9.37 34.99
N LYS A 65 -9.87 -10.47 34.22
CA LYS A 65 -8.67 -10.76 33.41
C LYS A 65 -8.49 -9.75 32.29
N TYR A 66 -9.59 -9.29 31.69
CA TYR A 66 -9.56 -8.21 30.71
C TYR A 66 -8.91 -6.94 31.29
N THR A 67 -9.40 -6.48 32.44
CA THR A 67 -8.92 -5.24 33.06
C THR A 67 -7.42 -5.31 33.34
N TRP A 68 -6.96 -6.43 33.92
CA TRP A 68 -5.53 -6.64 34.15
C TRP A 68 -4.72 -6.62 32.84
N PHE A 69 -5.18 -7.37 31.83
CA PHE A 69 -4.44 -7.50 30.58
C PHE A 69 -4.42 -6.20 29.78
N HIS A 70 -5.51 -5.44 29.80
CA HIS A 70 -5.61 -4.12 29.18
C HIS A 70 -4.58 -3.16 29.78
N ASN A 71 -4.50 -3.09 31.11
CA ASN A 71 -3.55 -2.23 31.81
C ASN A 71 -2.11 -2.67 31.52
N PHE A 72 -1.83 -3.98 31.57
CA PHE A 72 -0.52 -4.52 31.20
C PHE A 72 -0.08 -4.10 29.80
N VAL A 73 -0.98 -4.14 28.81
CA VAL A 73 -0.69 -3.74 27.42
C VAL A 73 -0.43 -2.24 27.31
N ALA A 74 -1.16 -1.40 28.06
CA ALA A 74 -0.94 0.04 28.09
C ALA A 74 0.43 0.40 28.67
N ASP A 75 0.85 -0.31 29.73
CA ASP A 75 2.14 -0.08 30.40
C ASP A 75 3.32 -0.71 29.65
N ASN A 76 3.06 -1.74 28.84
CA ASN A 76 4.06 -2.47 28.07
C ASN A 76 3.81 -2.34 26.56
N VAL A 77 3.91 -1.12 26.05
CA VAL A 77 3.89 -0.87 24.60
C VAL A 77 4.95 -1.77 23.95
N PRO A 78 4.56 -2.65 23.02
CA PRO A 78 5.44 -3.67 22.50
C PRO A 78 6.45 -3.08 21.53
N ASN A 79 7.75 -3.05 21.91
CA ASN A 79 8.83 -2.74 20.96
C ASN A 79 8.99 -3.86 19.92
N THR A 80 8.80 -5.11 20.35
CA THR A 80 8.80 -6.29 19.49
C THR A 80 7.80 -7.31 20.02
N GLY A 81 7.19 -8.11 19.14
CA GLY A 81 6.24 -9.14 19.52
C GLY A 81 6.86 -10.21 20.43
N LYS A 82 8.12 -10.58 20.20
CA LYS A 82 8.84 -11.55 21.05
C LYS A 82 9.14 -10.97 22.44
N GLY A 83 9.65 -9.74 22.52
CA GLY A 83 9.95 -9.08 23.80
C GLY A 83 8.69 -8.87 24.65
N PHE A 84 7.57 -8.50 24.02
CA PHE A 84 6.28 -8.39 24.69
C PHE A 84 5.85 -9.72 25.32
N LEU A 85 5.91 -10.81 24.57
CA LEU A 85 5.51 -12.14 25.07
C LEU A 85 6.41 -12.63 26.20
N GLN A 86 7.71 -12.33 26.17
CA GLN A 86 8.61 -12.67 27.26
C GLN A 86 8.27 -11.92 28.55
N LYS A 87 7.88 -10.65 28.47
CA LYS A 87 7.40 -9.89 29.65
C LYS A 87 6.07 -10.45 30.15
N LEU A 88 5.11 -10.66 29.24
CA LEU A 88 3.80 -11.19 29.58
C LEU A 88 3.89 -12.58 30.22
N ALA A 89 4.75 -13.46 29.72
CA ALA A 89 4.91 -14.81 30.27
C ALA A 89 5.46 -14.83 31.70
N LYS A 90 6.26 -13.83 32.09
CA LYS A 90 6.78 -13.71 33.46
C LYS A 90 5.69 -13.37 34.46
N GLU A 91 4.71 -12.57 34.05
CA GLU A 91 3.62 -12.14 34.95
C GLU A 91 2.40 -13.08 34.86
N ARG A 92 2.02 -13.46 33.64
CA ARG A 92 0.82 -14.24 33.32
C ARG A 92 1.06 -15.16 32.13
N GLN A 93 1.65 -16.32 32.42
CA GLN A 93 1.93 -17.36 31.44
C GLN A 93 0.67 -17.81 30.67
N ASP A 94 -0.47 -17.93 31.35
CA ASP A 94 -1.76 -18.32 30.73
C ASP A 94 -2.19 -17.39 29.60
N LEU A 95 -1.93 -16.07 29.76
CA LEU A 95 -2.25 -15.08 28.73
C LEU A 95 -1.21 -15.08 27.61
N ALA A 96 0.08 -15.26 27.95
CA ALA A 96 1.14 -15.34 26.95
C ALA A 96 0.92 -16.51 25.99
N GLU A 97 0.60 -17.71 26.51
CA GLU A 97 0.33 -18.89 25.71
C GLU A 97 -0.89 -18.70 24.79
N ARG A 98 -1.96 -18.09 25.31
CA ARG A 98 -3.14 -17.73 24.49
C ARG A 98 -2.74 -16.84 23.32
N VAL A 99 -1.99 -15.76 23.57
CA VAL A 99 -1.54 -14.86 22.50
C VAL A 99 -0.63 -15.58 21.50
N MET A 100 0.26 -16.46 21.96
CA MET A 100 1.15 -17.26 21.10
C MET A 100 0.37 -18.17 20.14
N ILE A 101 -0.65 -18.86 20.64
CA ILE A 101 -1.50 -19.73 19.82
C ILE A 101 -2.33 -18.88 18.85
N THR A 102 -2.96 -17.81 19.35
CA THR A 102 -3.80 -16.93 18.53
C THR A 102 -3.03 -16.29 17.39
N ARG A 103 -1.82 -15.76 17.62
CA ARG A 103 -1.03 -15.13 16.55
C ARG A 103 -0.63 -16.12 15.45
N LEU A 104 -0.27 -17.36 15.83
CA LEU A 104 0.07 -18.41 14.87
C LEU A 104 -1.17 -18.81 14.05
N HIS A 105 -2.32 -18.95 14.72
CA HIS A 105 -3.59 -19.24 14.05
C HIS A 105 -3.99 -18.13 13.05
N LEU A 106 -3.88 -16.86 13.47
CA LEU A 106 -4.16 -15.71 12.61
C LEU A 106 -3.24 -15.68 11.38
N TYR A 107 -1.94 -15.95 11.56
CA TYR A 107 -1.00 -16.05 10.44
C TYR A 107 -1.41 -17.17 9.48
N GLY A 108 -1.71 -18.36 9.99
CA GLY A 108 -2.14 -19.49 9.19
C GLY A 108 -3.43 -19.23 8.41
N LYS A 109 -4.34 -18.38 8.93
CA LYS A 109 -5.52 -17.92 8.19
C LYS A 109 -5.15 -16.88 7.13
N TRP A 110 -4.28 -15.92 7.47
CA TRP A 110 -3.89 -14.85 6.56
C TRP A 110 -3.16 -15.39 5.33
N ILE A 111 -2.17 -16.27 5.49
CA ILE A 111 -1.41 -16.81 4.35
C ILE A 111 -2.28 -17.59 3.34
N LYS A 112 -3.41 -18.13 3.80
CA LYS A 112 -4.38 -18.83 2.92
C LYS A 112 -5.28 -17.86 2.16
N ALA A 113 -5.48 -16.66 2.70
CA ALA A 113 -6.33 -15.62 2.11
C ALA A 113 -5.52 -14.55 1.36
N CYS A 114 -4.23 -14.40 1.64
CA CYS A 114 -3.39 -13.37 1.10
C CYS A 114 -3.06 -13.65 -0.37
N ASN A 115 -3.52 -12.77 -1.26
CA ASN A 115 -3.12 -12.76 -2.65
C ASN A 115 -2.06 -11.67 -2.87
N HIS A 116 -0.80 -12.08 -2.99
CA HIS A 116 0.30 -11.14 -3.21
C HIS A 116 0.19 -10.36 -4.53
N GLY A 117 -0.48 -10.93 -5.55
CA GLY A 117 -0.75 -10.23 -6.81
C GLY A 117 -1.77 -9.11 -6.67
N GLU A 118 -2.78 -9.27 -5.81
CA GLU A 118 -3.72 -8.20 -5.48
C GLU A 118 -3.03 -7.04 -4.75
N ILE A 119 -2.13 -7.35 -3.80
CA ILE A 119 -1.34 -6.33 -3.09
C ILE A 119 -0.47 -5.54 -4.09
N TYR A 120 0.16 -6.22 -5.04
CA TYR A 120 0.94 -5.56 -6.09
C TYR A 120 0.07 -4.60 -6.91
N ASN A 121 -1.10 -5.06 -7.37
CA ASN A 121 -2.02 -4.24 -8.15
C ASN A 121 -2.53 -3.04 -7.34
N GLU A 122 -2.87 -3.25 -6.06
CA GLU A 122 -3.33 -2.18 -5.17
C GLU A 122 -2.27 -1.09 -5.00
N ILE A 123 -1.00 -1.45 -4.80
CA ILE A 123 0.11 -0.49 -4.75
C ILE A 123 0.24 0.26 -6.09
N SER A 124 0.18 -0.45 -7.21
CA SER A 124 0.26 0.15 -8.55
C SER A 124 -0.88 1.15 -8.80
N ASP A 125 -2.11 0.79 -8.45
CA ASP A 125 -3.30 1.62 -8.64
C ASP A 125 -3.25 2.86 -7.74
N GLN A 126 -2.85 2.71 -6.47
CA GLN A 126 -2.65 3.83 -5.56
C GLN A 126 -1.60 4.82 -6.08
N ASN A 127 -0.49 4.33 -6.63
CA ASN A 127 0.54 5.18 -7.21
C ASN A 127 0.01 5.99 -8.41
N LEU A 128 -0.83 5.39 -9.26
CA LEU A 128 -1.44 6.07 -10.40
C LEU A 128 -2.41 7.16 -9.92
N GLU A 129 -3.24 6.86 -8.93
CA GLU A 129 -4.21 7.82 -8.38
C GLU A 129 -3.51 9.03 -7.76
N LEU A 130 -2.46 8.84 -6.97
CA LEU A 130 -1.66 9.93 -6.42
C LEU A 130 -1.05 10.83 -7.51
N MET A 131 -0.64 10.23 -8.63
CA MET A 131 -0.15 11.00 -9.78
C MET A 131 -1.27 11.78 -10.47
N ARG A 132 -2.47 11.20 -10.57
CA ARG A 132 -3.66 11.88 -11.10
C ARG A 132 -4.06 13.07 -10.23
N GLU A 133 -4.10 12.90 -8.92
CA GLU A 133 -4.41 13.96 -7.94
C GLU A 133 -3.46 15.15 -8.10
N ARG A 134 -2.14 14.91 -8.13
CA ARG A 134 -1.15 15.98 -8.33
C ARG A 134 -1.31 16.73 -9.65
N LEU A 135 -1.69 16.03 -10.72
CA LEU A 135 -1.94 16.67 -12.00
C LEU A 135 -3.17 17.58 -11.93
N MET A 136 -4.24 17.15 -11.28
CA MET A 136 -5.45 17.97 -11.12
C MET A 136 -5.17 19.26 -10.34
N GLU A 137 -4.30 19.24 -9.33
CA GLU A 137 -3.90 20.44 -8.58
C GLU A 137 -3.10 21.44 -9.42
N THR A 138 -2.34 20.95 -10.41
CA THR A 138 -1.42 21.78 -11.23
C THR A 138 -2.10 22.33 -12.49
N ILE A 139 -3.20 21.71 -12.95
CA ILE A 139 -3.88 22.12 -14.17
C ILE A 139 -4.67 23.42 -13.92
N ILE A 140 -4.19 24.53 -14.50
CA ILE A 140 -4.99 25.75 -14.67
C ILE A 140 -6.01 25.46 -15.76
N TRP A 141 -7.29 25.36 -15.39
CA TRP A 141 -8.36 25.28 -16.38
C TRP A 141 -8.38 26.61 -17.16
N PRO A 142 -8.34 26.60 -18.51
CA PRO A 142 -8.65 27.80 -19.26
C PRO A 142 -10.08 28.18 -18.86
N SER A 143 -10.23 29.29 -18.13
CA SER A 143 -11.56 29.85 -17.88
C SER A 143 -12.24 30.00 -19.23
N ASP A 144 -13.52 29.63 -19.32
CA ASP A 144 -14.38 29.85 -20.50
C ASP A 144 -14.58 31.37 -20.72
N GLU A 145 -13.51 32.09 -21.03
CA GLU A 145 -13.50 33.47 -21.50
C GLU A 145 -13.57 33.43 -23.03
N THR A 146 -14.66 32.86 -23.55
CA THR A 146 -15.05 33.09 -24.95
C THR A 146 -16.50 33.50 -25.05
N ASN A 147 -16.64 34.82 -25.25
CA ASN A 147 -17.71 35.52 -25.97
C ASN A 147 -18.96 35.94 -25.19
N THR A 148 -18.79 37.00 -24.39
CA THR A 148 -19.82 38.06 -24.28
C THR A 148 -19.33 39.37 -24.88
N GLU A 149 -18.86 39.35 -26.14
CA GLU A 149 -18.69 40.60 -26.90
C GLU A 149 -19.94 40.92 -27.72
N LYS A 150 -20.73 41.81 -27.12
CA LYS A 150 -21.44 42.97 -27.70
C LYS A 150 -22.55 42.71 -28.73
N ARG A 151 -23.76 42.97 -28.26
CA ARG A 151 -24.91 43.45 -29.04
C ARG A 151 -24.56 44.81 -29.65
N ASP A 152 -24.70 44.94 -30.97
CA ASP A 152 -24.99 46.19 -31.68
C ASP A 152 -26.30 46.00 -32.45
#